data_AF-A0A1A0JWT7-F1
#
_entry.id   AF-A0A1A0JWT7-F1
#
_cell.length_a   1.000
_cell.length_b   1.000
_cell.length_c   1.000
_cell.angle_alpha   90.00
_cell.angle_beta   90.00
_cell.angle_gamma   90.00
#
_symmetry.space_group_name_H-M   'P 1'
#
loop_
_entity.id
_entity.type
_entity.pdbx_description
1 polymer ?
#
loop_
_entity_poly.entity_id
_entity_poly.type
_entity_poly.pdbx_seq_one_letter_code
_entity_poly.pdbx_strand_id
1 'polypeptide(L)'
;MANQMHPSLIRLYKNAAARDSFLYLDESYSVPDEYESGSFYILTVVKLTFNDLTGTRRVLRDIAGKNHWHTTDELRTSEGKARTIEMLKQFNSWGDTHLISVEIPLHNSRDLERARGNCLRALLTHVYLKDDDEPPKGLIFEKRLRNKDDDRDRRLIKKLKNEKIVPRDIGTAWVSPADECLLWTPDITYMAYRRQITHKEINETGSYFNAYLEEFSTIIQAPHFDR
;
A
#
# COMPACT_ATOMS: atom_id res chain seq x y z
N MET A 1 15.36 18.06 -13.67
CA MET A 1 16.39 17.60 -12.71
C MET A 1 16.38 16.08 -12.73
N ALA A 2 17.53 15.42 -12.82
CA ALA A 2 17.58 13.96 -12.77
C ALA A 2 16.99 13.53 -11.42
N ASN A 3 15.88 12.79 -11.45
CA ASN A 3 15.19 12.34 -10.24
C ASN A 3 16.07 11.29 -9.56
N GLN A 4 16.93 11.73 -8.64
CA GLN A 4 17.90 10.84 -8.00
C GLN A 4 17.13 9.96 -7.01
N MET A 5 17.12 8.66 -7.29
CA MET A 5 16.48 7.65 -6.45
C MET A 5 16.92 7.79 -4.99
N HIS A 6 15.96 7.73 -4.06
CA HIS A 6 16.24 7.91 -2.64
C HIS A 6 17.33 6.92 -2.14
N PRO A 7 18.31 7.35 -1.32
CA PRO A 7 19.45 6.50 -0.94
C PRO A 7 19.08 5.17 -0.28
N SER A 8 17.95 5.09 0.44
CA SER A 8 17.48 3.82 1.01
C SER A 8 17.07 2.81 -0.06
N LEU A 9 16.50 3.27 -1.17
CA LEU A 9 16.08 2.42 -2.29
C LEU A 9 17.28 1.94 -3.08
N ILE A 10 18.29 2.80 -3.30
CA ILE A 10 19.57 2.38 -3.90
C ILE A 10 20.19 1.23 -3.09
N ARG A 11 20.19 1.34 -1.74
CA ARG A 11 20.69 0.27 -0.87
C ARG A 11 19.81 -0.99 -0.96
N LEU A 12 18.49 -0.83 -1.00
CA LEU A 12 17.55 -1.94 -1.07
C LEU A 12 17.69 -2.73 -2.37
N TYR A 13 17.92 -2.06 -3.49
CA TYR A 13 18.01 -2.67 -4.82
C TYR A 13 19.42 -3.10 -5.25
N LYS A 14 20.45 -2.79 -4.46
CA LYS A 14 21.87 -2.93 -4.87
C LYS A 14 22.22 -4.29 -5.48
N ASN A 15 21.57 -5.37 -5.03
CA ASN A 15 21.80 -6.74 -5.47
C ASN A 15 20.54 -7.43 -6.01
N ALA A 16 19.51 -6.66 -6.40
CA ALA A 16 18.26 -7.22 -6.88
C ALA A 16 18.44 -7.84 -8.27
N ALA A 17 17.97 -9.08 -8.44
CA ALA A 17 17.82 -9.73 -9.72
C ALA A 17 16.55 -9.24 -10.43
N ALA A 18 16.51 -9.37 -11.77
CA ALA A 18 15.37 -8.90 -12.57
C ALA A 18 14.01 -9.45 -12.11
N ARG A 19 13.98 -10.71 -11.64
CA ARG A 19 12.78 -11.40 -11.14
C ARG A 19 12.42 -11.09 -9.69
N ASP A 20 13.30 -10.42 -8.95
CA ASP A 20 13.02 -10.11 -7.54
C ASP A 20 11.82 -9.18 -7.45
N SER A 21 10.98 -9.37 -6.44
CA SER A 21 9.82 -8.51 -6.20
C SER A 21 9.99 -7.69 -4.92
N PHE A 22 9.30 -6.56 -4.87
CA PHE A 22 9.29 -5.64 -3.75
C PHE A 22 7.87 -5.23 -3.40
N LEU A 23 7.61 -5.04 -2.11
CA LEU A 23 6.30 -4.63 -1.61
C LEU A 23 6.28 -3.13 -1.35
N TYR A 24 5.31 -2.43 -1.93
CA TYR A 24 5.05 -1.01 -1.67
C TYR A 24 3.82 -0.88 -0.79
N LEU A 25 3.95 -0.18 0.34
CA LEU A 25 2.95 -0.15 1.39
C LEU A 25 2.44 1.26 1.65
N ASP A 26 1.12 1.39 1.73
CA ASP A 26 0.43 2.61 2.18
C ASP A 26 -0.83 2.26 2.99
N GLU A 27 -1.36 3.21 3.74
CA GLU A 27 -2.46 3.01 4.69
C GLU A 27 -3.55 4.07 4.60
N SER A 28 -4.76 3.68 5.00
CA SER A 28 -5.86 4.62 5.22
C SER A 28 -6.72 4.16 6.37
N TYR A 29 -7.19 5.10 7.17
CA TYR A 29 -8.00 4.81 8.35
C TYR A 29 -9.08 5.87 8.54
N SER A 30 -10.11 5.51 9.28
CA SER A 30 -11.19 6.38 9.74
C SER A 30 -11.54 6.02 11.18
N VAL A 31 -11.70 7.05 12.00
CA VAL A 31 -12.14 6.94 13.41
C VAL A 31 -13.60 7.44 13.47
N PRO A 32 -14.49 6.85 14.30
CA PRO A 32 -15.96 6.99 14.20
C PRO A 32 -16.52 8.41 14.29
N ASP A 33 -15.72 9.40 14.70
CA ASP A 33 -16.15 10.80 14.72
C ASP A 33 -16.14 11.45 13.32
N GLU A 34 -15.63 10.77 12.28
CA GLU A 34 -15.47 11.32 10.92
C GLU A 34 -16.45 10.76 9.86
N TYR A 35 -17.04 9.57 10.06
CA TYR A 35 -17.99 8.96 9.10
C TYR A 35 -19.04 8.10 9.81
N GLU A 36 -20.33 8.36 9.50
CA GLU A 36 -21.49 7.59 10.01
C GLU A 36 -21.41 6.08 9.69
N SER A 37 -20.57 5.67 8.74
CA SER A 37 -20.42 4.29 8.23
C SER A 37 -19.40 3.42 8.99
N GLY A 38 -18.91 3.85 10.15
CA GLY A 38 -18.05 3.05 11.04
C GLY A 38 -16.55 3.21 10.80
N SER A 39 -15.76 2.88 11.82
CA SER A 39 -14.31 3.00 11.82
C SER A 39 -13.62 1.88 11.07
N PHE A 40 -12.52 2.18 10.42
CA PHE A 40 -11.69 1.19 9.72
C PHE A 40 -10.21 1.51 9.80
N TYR A 41 -9.39 0.47 9.64
CA TYR A 41 -7.99 0.59 9.26
C TYR A 41 -7.73 -0.31 8.06
N ILE A 42 -7.09 0.24 7.04
CA ILE A 42 -6.73 -0.42 5.79
C ILE A 42 -5.22 -0.24 5.62
N LEU A 43 -4.52 -1.35 5.45
CA LEU A 43 -3.13 -1.39 5.02
C LEU A 43 -3.07 -2.11 3.68
N THR A 44 -2.56 -1.43 2.67
CA THR A 44 -2.47 -1.98 1.32
C THR A 44 -1.04 -2.18 0.90
N VAL A 45 -0.82 -3.26 0.15
CA VAL A 45 0.46 -3.62 -0.43
C VAL A 45 0.30 -3.97 -1.90
N VAL A 46 1.20 -3.45 -2.73
CA VAL A 46 1.33 -3.87 -4.13
C VAL A 46 2.69 -4.51 -4.33
N LYS A 47 2.70 -5.73 -4.88
CA LYS A 47 3.92 -6.50 -5.21
C LYS A 47 4.34 -6.14 -6.63
N LEU A 48 5.52 -5.53 -6.78
CA LEU A 48 6.06 -5.14 -8.09
C LEU A 48 7.40 -5.82 -8.35
N THR A 49 7.60 -6.27 -9.58
CA THR A 49 8.84 -6.93 -10.04
C THR A 49 9.93 -5.90 -10.37
N PHE A 50 11.17 -6.21 -10.01
CA PHE A 50 12.32 -5.31 -10.11
C PHE A 50 12.56 -4.82 -11.54
N ASN A 51 12.45 -5.73 -12.51
CA ASN A 51 12.63 -5.41 -13.92
C ASN A 51 11.65 -4.34 -14.43
N ASP A 52 10.46 -4.28 -13.86
CA ASP A 52 9.38 -3.44 -14.37
C ASP A 52 9.34 -2.06 -13.69
N LEU A 53 9.97 -1.91 -12.51
CA LEU A 53 9.91 -0.68 -11.71
C LEU A 53 10.25 0.59 -12.49
N THR A 54 11.21 0.55 -13.42
CA THR A 54 11.58 1.72 -14.22
C THR A 54 10.48 2.09 -15.21
N GLY A 55 9.87 1.09 -15.84
CA GLY A 55 8.72 1.25 -16.74
C GLY A 55 7.49 1.75 -15.99
N THR A 56 7.15 1.10 -14.88
CA THR A 56 6.04 1.47 -14.00
C THR A 56 6.16 2.93 -13.54
N ARG A 57 7.33 3.35 -13.04
CA ARG A 57 7.57 4.75 -12.64
C ARG A 57 7.35 5.75 -13.77
N ARG A 58 7.69 5.39 -15.00
CA ARG A 58 7.49 6.25 -16.18
C ARG A 58 6.01 6.38 -16.48
N VAL A 59 5.31 5.26 -16.63
CA VAL A 59 3.88 5.24 -16.95
C VAL A 59 3.05 5.97 -15.88
N LEU A 60 3.34 5.76 -14.60
CA LEU A 60 2.67 6.48 -13.51
C LEU A 60 2.81 7.99 -13.63
N ARG A 61 4.02 8.49 -13.93
CA ARG A 61 4.26 9.93 -14.09
C ARG A 61 3.63 10.49 -15.37
N ASP A 62 3.63 9.71 -16.44
CA ASP A 62 3.03 10.10 -17.72
C ASP A 62 1.51 10.28 -17.56
N ILE A 63 0.83 9.32 -16.92
CA ILE A 63 -0.60 9.42 -16.61
C ILE A 63 -0.88 10.57 -15.64
N ALA A 64 -0.07 10.71 -14.58
CA ALA A 64 -0.26 11.78 -13.60
C ALA A 64 -0.12 13.17 -14.23
N GLY A 65 0.78 13.34 -15.19
CA GLY A 65 1.17 14.64 -15.74
C GLY A 65 1.88 15.55 -14.72
N LYS A 66 2.35 14.98 -13.59
CA LYS A 66 2.95 15.70 -12.46
C LYS A 66 3.83 14.80 -11.59
N ASN A 67 4.55 15.41 -10.66
CA ASN A 67 5.51 14.73 -9.79
C ASN A 67 4.96 14.36 -8.40
N HIS A 68 3.68 14.64 -8.14
CA HIS A 68 3.02 14.34 -6.87
C HIS A 68 1.62 13.82 -7.13
N TRP A 69 1.24 12.74 -6.46
CA TRP A 69 -0.08 12.15 -6.54
C TRP A 69 -0.60 11.86 -5.14
N HIS A 70 -1.86 12.17 -4.91
CA HIS A 70 -2.61 11.70 -3.76
C HIS A 70 -4.06 11.55 -4.20
N THR A 71 -4.56 10.31 -4.21
CA THR A 71 -5.80 9.98 -4.95
C THR A 71 -7.02 10.72 -4.40
N THR A 72 -7.05 10.99 -3.09
CA THR A 72 -8.14 11.78 -2.50
C THR A 72 -8.21 13.21 -3.06
N ASP A 73 -7.07 13.82 -3.42
CA ASP A 73 -7.05 15.15 -4.05
C ASP A 73 -7.45 15.08 -5.53
N GLU A 74 -7.01 14.04 -6.26
CA GLU A 74 -7.40 13.84 -7.66
C GLU A 74 -8.92 13.74 -7.84
N LEU A 75 -9.59 13.01 -6.94
CA LEU A 75 -11.03 12.79 -7.02
C LEU A 75 -11.87 14.06 -6.81
N ARG A 76 -11.27 15.18 -6.40
CA ARG A 76 -11.96 16.47 -6.25
C ARG A 76 -12.24 17.17 -7.58
N THR A 77 -11.62 16.74 -8.67
CA THR A 77 -11.74 17.38 -10.00
C THR A 77 -12.11 16.35 -11.06
N SER A 78 -12.82 16.78 -12.12
CA SER A 78 -13.16 15.88 -13.23
C SER A 78 -11.91 15.36 -13.96
N GLU A 79 -10.88 16.18 -14.12
CA GLU A 79 -9.61 15.78 -14.73
C GLU A 79 -8.87 14.75 -13.86
N GLY A 80 -8.76 15.00 -12.55
CA GLY A 80 -8.11 14.06 -11.64
C GLY A 80 -8.85 12.73 -11.53
N LYS A 81 -10.20 12.73 -11.58
CA LYS A 81 -11.00 11.50 -11.72
C LYS A 81 -10.68 10.74 -13.01
N ALA A 82 -10.56 11.44 -14.14
CA ALA A 82 -10.22 10.80 -15.42
C ALA A 82 -8.82 10.15 -15.35
N ARG A 83 -7.82 10.85 -14.80
CA ARG A 83 -6.48 10.27 -14.56
C ARG A 83 -6.51 9.08 -13.61
N THR A 84 -7.34 9.13 -12.56
CA THR A 84 -7.48 8.02 -11.61
C THR A 84 -8.03 6.78 -12.31
N ILE A 85 -9.02 6.93 -13.19
CA ILE A 85 -9.54 5.84 -14.02
C ILE A 85 -8.46 5.30 -14.96
N GLU A 86 -7.65 6.17 -15.56
CA GLU A 86 -6.54 5.75 -16.43
C GLU A 86 -5.49 4.93 -15.67
N MET A 87 -5.11 5.35 -14.45
CA MET A 87 -4.24 4.55 -13.59
C MET A 87 -4.86 3.21 -13.22
N LEU A 88 -6.15 3.17 -12.87
CA LEU A 88 -6.85 1.92 -12.54
C LEU A 88 -6.90 0.95 -13.73
N LYS A 89 -7.17 1.46 -14.95
CA LYS A 89 -7.09 0.67 -16.18
C LYS A 89 -5.69 0.12 -16.41
N GLN A 90 -4.67 0.94 -16.15
CA GLN A 90 -3.29 0.52 -16.27
C GLN A 90 -2.94 -0.59 -15.27
N PHE A 91 -3.40 -0.50 -14.03
CA PHE A 91 -3.16 -1.52 -13.00
C PHE A 91 -3.85 -2.84 -13.35
N ASN A 92 -5.11 -2.76 -13.81
CA ASN A 92 -5.82 -3.93 -14.35
C ASN A 92 -5.00 -4.60 -15.47
N SER A 93 -4.49 -3.81 -16.42
CA SER A 93 -3.71 -4.36 -17.54
C SER A 93 -2.36 -4.98 -17.15
N TRP A 94 -1.77 -4.56 -16.02
CA TRP A 94 -0.54 -5.14 -15.49
C TRP A 94 -0.81 -6.44 -14.74
N GLY A 95 -1.96 -6.55 -14.07
CA GLY A 95 -2.31 -7.72 -13.27
C GLY A 95 -1.37 -7.95 -12.08
N ASP A 96 -0.73 -6.89 -11.58
CA ASP A 96 0.13 -6.95 -10.40
C ASP A 96 -0.67 -7.39 -9.17
N THR A 97 -0.04 -8.08 -8.22
CA THR A 97 -0.75 -8.54 -7.01
C THR A 97 -0.98 -7.40 -6.03
N HIS A 98 -2.24 -7.22 -5.63
CA HIS A 98 -2.67 -6.29 -4.58
C HIS A 98 -3.09 -7.08 -3.33
N LEU A 99 -2.56 -6.71 -2.17
CA LEU A 99 -2.94 -7.32 -0.89
C LEU A 99 -3.47 -6.23 0.04
N ILE A 100 -4.66 -6.43 0.59
CA ILE A 100 -5.34 -5.43 1.41
C ILE A 100 -5.65 -6.06 2.76
N SER A 101 -4.94 -5.65 3.80
CA SER A 101 -5.28 -6.03 5.16
C SER A 101 -6.19 -5.01 5.82
N VAL A 102 -7.28 -5.49 6.41
CA VAL A 102 -8.36 -4.65 6.93
C VAL A 102 -8.73 -5.02 8.36
N GLU A 103 -8.98 -4.02 9.20
CA GLU A 103 -9.64 -4.14 10.49
C GLU A 103 -10.91 -3.28 10.47
N ILE A 104 -12.08 -3.92 10.34
CA ILE A 104 -13.39 -3.26 10.24
C ILE A 104 -14.45 -4.05 11.03
N PRO A 105 -15.18 -3.42 11.98
CA PRO A 105 -14.93 -2.08 12.51
C PRO A 105 -13.62 -2.03 13.33
N LEU A 106 -13.06 -0.84 13.57
CA LEU A 106 -11.96 -0.71 14.55
C LEU A 106 -12.46 -1.08 15.94
N HIS A 107 -11.93 -2.13 16.52
CA HIS A 107 -12.36 -2.63 17.83
C HIS A 107 -12.07 -1.63 18.97
N ASN A 108 -10.97 -0.89 18.86
CA ASN A 108 -10.71 0.29 19.69
C ASN A 108 -10.46 1.44 18.74
N SER A 109 -11.51 2.22 18.48
CA SER A 109 -11.49 3.36 17.57
C SER A 109 -10.34 4.34 17.82
N ARG A 110 -9.74 4.33 19.02
CA ARG A 110 -8.64 5.22 19.39
C ARG A 110 -7.23 4.61 19.26
N ASP A 111 -7.10 3.30 19.02
CA ASP A 111 -5.79 2.63 19.00
C ASP A 111 -5.36 2.24 17.57
N LEU A 112 -5.10 3.26 16.75
CA LEU A 112 -4.63 3.12 15.37
C LEU A 112 -3.28 2.38 15.27
N GLU A 113 -2.41 2.49 16.28
CA GLU A 113 -1.11 1.79 16.27
C GLU A 113 -1.29 0.29 16.48
N ARG A 114 -2.26 -0.13 17.30
CA ARG A 114 -2.63 -1.53 17.42
C ARG A 114 -3.25 -2.06 16.13
N ALA A 115 -4.18 -1.33 15.53
CA ALA A 115 -4.80 -1.71 14.26
C ALA A 115 -3.75 -1.83 13.14
N ARG A 116 -2.82 -0.88 13.06
CA ARG A 116 -1.64 -0.94 12.19
C ARG A 116 -0.83 -2.21 12.43
N GLY A 117 -0.53 -2.52 13.69
CA GLY A 117 0.21 -3.71 14.09
C GLY A 117 -0.47 -5.02 13.69
N ASN A 118 -1.79 -5.10 13.87
CA ASN A 118 -2.60 -6.26 13.49
C ASN A 118 -2.61 -6.44 11.97
N CYS A 119 -2.90 -5.37 11.22
CA CYS A 119 -2.94 -5.40 9.76
C CYS A 119 -1.58 -5.77 9.16
N LEU A 120 -0.50 -5.12 9.62
CA LEU A 120 0.85 -5.41 9.14
C LEU A 120 1.27 -6.85 9.45
N ARG A 121 0.96 -7.36 10.64
CA ARG A 121 1.23 -8.77 10.99
C ARG A 121 0.45 -9.72 10.11
N ALA A 122 -0.85 -9.49 9.92
CA ALA A 122 -1.71 -10.37 9.12
C ALA A 122 -1.22 -10.43 7.67
N LEU A 123 -0.90 -9.27 7.10
CA LEU A 123 -0.37 -9.15 5.75
C LEU A 123 0.97 -9.85 5.59
N LEU A 124 1.95 -9.59 6.47
CA LEU A 124 3.27 -10.20 6.33
C LEU A 124 3.26 -11.70 6.66
N THR A 125 2.35 -12.15 7.52
CA THR A 125 2.08 -13.59 7.71
C THR A 125 1.56 -14.22 6.43
N HIS A 126 0.65 -13.57 5.72
CA HIS A 126 0.17 -14.06 4.43
C HIS A 126 1.32 -14.15 3.42
N VAL A 127 2.06 -13.05 3.24
CA VAL A 127 3.14 -12.95 2.25
C VAL A 127 4.30 -13.91 2.48
N TYR A 128 4.78 -14.08 3.72
CA TYR A 128 6.03 -14.81 3.96
C TYR A 128 5.83 -16.21 4.53
N LEU A 129 4.63 -16.55 5.05
CA LEU A 129 4.38 -17.84 5.69
C LEU A 129 3.28 -18.67 5.02
N LYS A 130 2.47 -18.09 4.13
CA LYS A 130 1.36 -18.80 3.48
C LYS A 130 1.43 -18.81 1.96
N ASP A 131 2.06 -17.79 1.38
CA ASP A 131 2.26 -17.70 -0.06
C ASP A 131 3.43 -18.62 -0.49
N ASP A 132 3.19 -19.46 -1.49
CA ASP A 132 4.18 -20.41 -2.04
C ASP A 132 5.09 -19.75 -3.10
N ASP A 133 4.82 -18.49 -3.46
CA ASP A 133 5.61 -17.69 -4.38
C ASP A 133 7.04 -17.40 -3.88
N GLU A 134 7.93 -16.98 -4.81
CA GLU A 134 9.23 -16.43 -4.42
C GLU A 134 9.03 -15.19 -3.52
N PRO A 135 9.57 -15.19 -2.28
CA PRO A 135 9.28 -14.14 -1.32
C PRO A 135 9.88 -12.82 -1.77
N PRO A 136 9.16 -11.70 -1.60
CA PRO A 136 9.66 -10.38 -1.96
C PRO A 136 10.92 -10.04 -1.15
N LYS A 137 11.87 -9.33 -1.77
CA LYS A 137 13.20 -9.03 -1.20
C LYS A 137 13.22 -7.77 -0.33
N GLY A 138 12.14 -7.00 -0.32
CA GLY A 138 12.09 -5.76 0.45
C GLY A 138 10.70 -5.18 0.64
N LEU A 139 10.58 -4.36 1.69
CA LEU A 139 9.38 -3.61 2.04
C LEU A 139 9.65 -2.10 1.93
N ILE A 140 8.84 -1.38 1.16
CA ILE A 140 8.94 0.05 0.96
C ILE A 140 7.68 0.70 1.54
N PHE A 141 7.84 1.34 2.68
CA PHE A 141 6.78 2.07 3.37
C PHE A 141 6.74 3.52 2.89
N GLU A 142 5.53 4.07 2.80
CA GLU A 142 5.38 5.52 2.88
C GLU A 142 5.94 6.04 4.22
N LYS A 143 6.72 7.11 4.12
CA LYS A 143 7.28 7.82 5.27
C LYS A 143 6.16 8.51 6.05
N ARG A 144 6.10 8.29 7.36
CA ARG A 144 5.12 8.96 8.23
C ARG A 144 5.53 10.40 8.50
N LEU A 145 4.55 11.25 8.84
CA LEU A 145 4.75 12.68 9.09
C LEU A 145 5.81 12.96 10.18
N ARG A 146 5.88 12.13 11.23
CA ARG A 146 6.79 12.32 12.36
C ARG A 146 7.78 11.16 12.43
N ASN A 147 9.08 11.47 12.59
CA ASN A 147 10.14 10.46 12.70
C ASN A 147 9.90 9.43 13.83
N LYS A 148 9.28 9.86 14.94
CA LYS A 148 8.94 8.96 16.06
C LYS A 148 8.00 7.83 15.66
N ASP A 149 7.18 8.08 14.64
CA ASP A 149 6.18 7.15 14.13
C ASP A 149 6.85 6.17 13.15
N ASP A 150 7.78 6.63 12.30
CA ASP A 150 8.66 5.72 11.55
C ASP A 150 9.49 4.81 12.48
N ASP A 151 9.95 5.34 13.63
CA ASP A 151 10.68 4.53 14.61
C ASP A 151 9.80 3.46 15.27
N ARG A 152 8.49 3.70 15.39
CA ARG A 152 7.52 2.68 15.81
C ARG A 152 7.44 1.57 14.76
N ASP A 153 7.34 1.92 13.48
CA ASP A 153 7.32 0.96 12.39
C ASP A 153 8.60 0.11 12.35
N ARG A 154 9.77 0.73 12.53
CA ARG A 154 11.05 0.01 12.64
C ARG A 154 11.07 -0.98 13.79
N ARG A 155 10.56 -0.60 14.96
CA ARG A 155 10.44 -1.50 16.11
C ARG A 155 9.47 -2.64 15.85
N LEU A 156 8.34 -2.36 15.19
CA LEU A 156 7.35 -3.36 14.81
C LEU A 156 7.94 -4.38 13.82
N ILE A 157 8.61 -3.94 12.75
CA ILE A 157 9.30 -4.83 11.82
C ILE A 157 10.38 -5.65 12.52
N LYS A 158 11.19 -5.04 13.38
CA LYS A 158 12.20 -5.78 14.16
C LYS A 158 11.55 -6.87 15.01
N LYS A 159 10.41 -6.57 15.64
CA LYS A 159 9.64 -7.56 16.41
C LYS A 159 9.15 -8.70 15.52
N LEU A 160 8.56 -8.41 14.35
CA LEU A 160 8.07 -9.43 13.41
C LEU A 160 9.21 -10.31 12.85
N LYS A 161 10.40 -9.75 12.64
CA LYS A 161 11.61 -10.52 12.30
C LYS A 161 12.06 -11.44 13.42
N ASN A 162 12.02 -10.97 14.66
CA ASN A 162 12.38 -11.79 15.83
C ASN A 162 11.40 -12.95 16.03
N GLU A 163 10.13 -12.74 15.73
CA GLU A 163 9.07 -13.75 15.74
C GLU A 163 9.07 -14.65 14.49
N LYS A 164 10.04 -14.46 13.58
CA LYS A 164 10.21 -15.24 12.34
C LYS A 164 9.03 -15.14 11.36
N ILE A 165 8.21 -14.09 11.46
CA ILE A 165 7.16 -13.79 10.48
C ILE A 165 7.78 -13.16 9.23
N VAL A 166 8.77 -12.28 9.41
CA VAL A 166 9.52 -11.68 8.31
C VAL A 166 10.93 -12.27 8.32
N PRO A 167 11.47 -12.72 7.17
CA PRO A 167 12.85 -13.18 7.10
C PRO A 167 13.84 -12.08 7.53
N ARG A 168 14.95 -12.48 8.18
CA ARG A 168 15.86 -11.54 8.85
C ARG A 168 16.55 -10.59 7.88
N ASP A 169 16.85 -11.08 6.69
CA ASP A 169 17.56 -10.43 5.59
C ASP A 169 16.71 -9.47 4.75
N ILE A 170 15.37 -9.51 4.88
CA ILE A 170 14.48 -8.58 4.16
C ILE A 170 14.81 -7.13 4.52
N GLY A 171 15.17 -6.34 3.51
CA GLY A 171 15.43 -4.91 3.68
C GLY A 171 14.14 -4.10 3.81
N THR A 172 14.21 -2.94 4.47
CA THR A 172 13.09 -2.00 4.52
C THR A 172 13.51 -0.58 4.21
N ALA A 173 12.60 0.20 3.62
CA ALA A 173 12.76 1.61 3.34
C ALA A 173 11.51 2.39 3.77
N TRP A 174 11.69 3.63 4.21
CA TRP A 174 10.62 4.62 4.42
C TRP A 174 10.93 5.80 3.54
N VAL A 175 10.06 6.12 2.60
CA VAL A 175 10.27 7.14 1.56
C VAL A 175 9.00 7.95 1.32
N SER A 176 9.13 9.20 0.89
CA SER A 176 7.95 9.99 0.52
C SER A 176 7.45 9.58 -0.87
N PRO A 177 6.13 9.64 -1.14
CA PRO A 177 5.57 9.47 -2.48
C PRO A 177 6.11 10.47 -3.52
N ALA A 178 6.68 11.61 -3.07
CA ALA A 178 7.37 12.55 -3.94
C ALA A 178 8.74 12.04 -4.40
N ASP A 179 9.42 11.23 -3.57
CA ASP A 179 10.72 10.62 -3.86
C ASP A 179 10.57 9.29 -4.61
N GLU A 180 9.44 8.59 -4.41
CA GLU A 180 9.15 7.29 -5.01
C GLU A 180 7.67 7.19 -5.42
N CYS A 181 7.40 7.40 -6.71
CA CYS A 181 6.03 7.39 -7.24
C CYS A 181 5.39 5.99 -7.27
N LEU A 182 6.15 4.92 -7.06
CA LEU A 182 5.56 3.59 -6.92
C LEU A 182 4.69 3.45 -5.66
N LEU A 183 4.83 4.35 -4.68
CA LEU A 183 3.90 4.42 -3.55
C LEU A 183 2.49 4.92 -3.95
N TRP A 184 2.31 5.44 -5.17
CA TRP A 184 0.98 5.81 -5.66
C TRP A 184 0.12 4.56 -5.92
N THR A 185 0.74 3.39 -6.17
CA THR A 185 -0.02 2.16 -6.45
C THR A 185 -0.81 1.67 -5.23
N PRO A 186 -0.23 1.52 -4.01
CA PRO A 186 -1.04 1.22 -2.83
C PRO A 186 -1.99 2.37 -2.45
N ASP A 187 -1.65 3.64 -2.72
CA ASP A 187 -2.54 4.79 -2.46
C ASP A 187 -3.88 4.68 -3.23
N ILE A 188 -3.77 4.44 -4.54
CA ILE A 188 -4.94 4.26 -5.42
C ILE A 188 -5.71 2.99 -5.05
N THR A 189 -5.00 1.92 -4.69
CA THR A 189 -5.60 0.63 -4.34
C THR A 189 -6.43 0.73 -3.06
N TYR A 190 -5.86 1.28 -1.98
CA TYR A 190 -6.64 1.47 -0.74
C TYR A 190 -7.80 2.42 -1.01
N MET A 191 -7.61 3.46 -1.83
CA MET A 191 -8.66 4.43 -2.12
C MET A 191 -9.84 3.74 -2.82
N ALA A 192 -9.58 2.93 -3.84
CA ALA A 192 -10.62 2.22 -4.58
C ALA A 192 -11.38 1.27 -3.65
N TYR A 193 -10.67 0.50 -2.81
CA TYR A 193 -11.29 -0.40 -1.83
C TYR A 193 -12.07 0.37 -0.75
N ARG A 194 -11.52 1.48 -0.24
CA ARG A 194 -12.20 2.38 0.70
C ARG A 194 -13.50 2.91 0.11
N ARG A 195 -13.50 3.32 -1.17
CA ARG A 195 -14.70 3.79 -1.85
C ARG A 195 -15.74 2.69 -2.01
N GLN A 196 -15.33 1.44 -2.26
CA GLN A 196 -16.27 0.32 -2.27
C GLN A 196 -16.98 0.12 -0.93
N ILE A 197 -16.31 0.32 0.20
CA ILE A 197 -16.97 0.13 1.52
C ILE A 197 -17.77 1.37 1.97
N THR A 198 -17.39 2.57 1.55
CA THR A 198 -18.00 3.84 2.02
C THR A 198 -18.96 4.49 1.02
N HIS A 199 -18.84 4.18 -0.27
CA HIS A 199 -19.55 4.86 -1.36
C HIS A 199 -20.19 3.89 -2.36
N LYS A 200 -20.28 2.59 -2.03
CA LYS A 200 -21.03 1.62 -2.85
C LYS A 200 -22.43 2.15 -3.09
N GLU A 201 -22.89 2.13 -4.34
CA GLU A 201 -24.24 2.57 -4.73
C GLU A 201 -24.52 4.08 -4.51
N ILE A 202 -23.56 4.84 -3.95
CA ILE A 202 -23.67 6.30 -3.78
C ILE A 202 -23.21 7.03 -5.04
N ASN A 203 -22.05 6.65 -5.60
CA ASN A 203 -21.53 7.25 -6.82
C ASN A 203 -20.56 6.31 -7.57
N GLU A 204 -20.14 6.73 -8.77
CA GLU A 204 -19.27 5.96 -9.67
C GLU A 204 -17.99 5.43 -9.00
N THR A 205 -17.39 6.18 -8.07
CA THR A 205 -16.13 5.80 -7.43
C THR A 205 -16.26 4.59 -6.53
N GLY A 206 -17.47 4.29 -6.03
CA GLY A 206 -17.77 3.08 -5.27
C GLY A 206 -17.63 1.78 -6.06
N SER A 207 -17.55 1.86 -7.40
CA SER A 207 -17.38 0.69 -8.27
C SER A 207 -15.93 0.44 -8.70
N TYR A 208 -15.00 1.36 -8.40
CA TYR A 208 -13.64 1.32 -8.96
C TYR A 208 -12.87 0.05 -8.59
N PHE A 209 -12.98 -0.42 -7.34
CA PHE A 209 -12.28 -1.64 -6.93
C PHE A 209 -12.77 -2.86 -7.71
N ASN A 210 -14.08 -3.13 -7.69
CA ASN A 210 -14.68 -4.25 -8.40
C ASN A 210 -14.41 -4.19 -9.92
N ALA A 211 -14.41 -2.99 -10.49
CA ALA A 211 -14.22 -2.81 -11.93
C ALA A 211 -12.77 -3.05 -12.40
N TYR A 212 -11.77 -2.83 -11.54
CA TYR A 212 -10.37 -2.76 -11.99
C TYR A 212 -9.38 -3.60 -11.19
N LEU A 213 -9.62 -3.84 -9.89
CA LEU A 213 -8.61 -4.40 -9.00
C LEU A 213 -9.02 -5.71 -8.33
N GLU A 214 -10.32 -6.01 -8.23
CA GLU A 214 -10.83 -7.18 -7.48
C GLU A 214 -10.20 -8.50 -7.94
N GLU A 215 -10.02 -8.71 -9.24
CA GLU A 215 -9.43 -9.92 -9.82
C GLU A 215 -7.99 -10.18 -9.33
N PHE A 216 -7.22 -9.12 -9.08
CA PHE A 216 -5.81 -9.20 -8.67
C PHE A 216 -5.59 -8.91 -7.18
N SER A 217 -6.68 -8.82 -6.42
CA SER A 217 -6.65 -8.40 -5.02
C SER A 217 -6.99 -9.53 -4.06
N THR A 218 -6.19 -9.68 -3.01
CA THR A 218 -6.54 -10.51 -1.86
C THR A 218 -6.86 -9.65 -0.64
N ILE A 219 -8.06 -9.83 -0.08
CA ILE A 219 -8.48 -9.16 1.16
C ILE A 219 -8.14 -10.04 2.37
N ILE A 220 -7.40 -9.49 3.33
CA ILE A 220 -6.91 -10.17 4.53
C ILE A 220 -7.54 -9.51 5.76
N GLN A 221 -8.49 -10.20 6.39
CA GLN A 221 -9.05 -9.75 7.66
C GLN A 221 -7.97 -9.82 8.75
N ALA A 222 -7.64 -8.69 9.36
CA ALA A 222 -6.69 -8.61 10.45
C ALA A 222 -7.32 -9.26 11.69
N PRO A 223 -6.76 -10.36 12.22
CA PRO A 223 -7.34 -11.00 13.38
C PRO A 223 -7.06 -10.16 14.62
N HIS A 224 -7.98 -10.24 15.58
CA HIS A 224 -7.78 -9.65 16.89
C HIS A 224 -6.77 -10.50 17.67
N PHE A 225 -5.56 -10.00 17.82
CA PHE A 225 -4.58 -10.59 18.73
C PHE A 225 -4.83 -10.02 20.13
N ASP A 226 -5.70 -10.66 20.91
CA ASP A 226 -5.80 -10.39 22.33
C ASP A 226 -4.46 -10.74 22.99
N ARG A 227 -3.95 -9.81 23.80
CA ARG A 227 -2.80 -10.04 24.68
C ARG A 227 -3.28 -10.27 26.09
#